data_AF-A0A7C4QGR2-F1
#
_entry.id   AF-A0A7C4QGR2-F1
#
_cell.length_a   1.000
_cell.length_b   1.000
_cell.length_c   1.000
_cell.angle_alpha   90.00
_cell.angle_beta   90.00
_cell.angle_gamma   90.00
#
_symmetry.space_group_name_H-M   'P 1'
#
loop_
_entity.id
_entity.type
_entity.pdbx_description
1 polymer ?
#
loop_
_entity_poly.entity_id
_entity_poly.type
_entity_poly.pdbx_seq_one_letter_code
_entity_poly.pdbx_strand_id
1 'polypeptide(L)'
;MEDALKQKDTLERQLRTLQGQLARIPAYDPDEETRLQAELGAAAPYLAGQVSAWLQALACSPQPADYFRNPIGFPLLRLPWWLEKTLRPAPDAAFQGDLVASTVSGYYFIRLLDNVMDGHSVAGEAGGAIPEVRLLPAAGFFHTQFQTPYQRYFESGHPFWEAFRRLWFDAAEVTARDASLAEVRRADFDRYAARKVCAAIIPLAAVCYRYERPDRLAAWARFVEAFGAWHQMWNDVFDWSKDLRHGTRTYFLSEAARRRRPDETPAAWVVREGFAWGLADLEARLAEAAALAEALDSPDLRAYLDRRAARLRQQQADVAPGLEALVKLSRVMR
;
A
#
# COMPACT_ATOMS: atom_id res chain seq x y z
N MET A 1 25.58 -15.85 10.37
CA MET A 1 24.17 -16.24 10.59
C MET A 1 23.64 -15.67 11.90
N GLU A 2 24.42 -15.79 12.98
CA GLU A 2 24.09 -15.21 14.29
C GLU A 2 24.01 -13.67 14.31
N ASP A 3 24.88 -12.98 13.55
CA ASP A 3 24.84 -11.51 13.43
C ASP A 3 23.62 -11.00 12.63
N ALA A 4 23.17 -11.76 11.63
CA ALA A 4 21.97 -11.43 10.86
C ALA A 4 20.68 -11.58 11.71
N LEU A 5 20.66 -12.54 12.63
CA LEU A 5 19.57 -12.73 13.60
C LEU A 5 19.56 -11.61 14.65
N LYS A 6 20.73 -11.21 15.16
CA LYS A 6 20.87 -10.07 16.10
C LYS A 6 20.47 -8.73 15.46
N GLN A 7 20.76 -8.55 14.18
CA GLN A 7 20.38 -7.35 13.43
C GLN A 7 18.86 -7.31 13.18
N LYS A 8 18.23 -8.45 12.89
CA LYS A 8 16.77 -8.59 12.80
C LYS A 8 16.08 -8.23 14.12
N ASP A 9 16.53 -8.77 15.24
CA ASP A 9 15.94 -8.51 16.57
C ASP A 9 16.10 -7.04 17.02
N THR A 10 17.13 -6.37 16.54
CA THR A 10 17.38 -4.95 16.81
C THR A 10 16.46 -4.07 15.98
N LEU A 11 16.28 -4.40 14.70
CA LEU A 11 15.34 -3.71 13.80
C LEU A 11 13.90 -3.90 14.26
N GLU A 12 13.52 -5.08 14.75
CA GLU A 12 12.18 -5.35 15.29
C GLU A 12 11.90 -4.58 16.60
N ARG A 13 12.91 -4.37 17.44
CA ARG A 13 12.79 -3.54 18.65
C ARG A 13 12.64 -2.06 18.30
N GLN A 14 13.45 -1.56 17.36
CA GLN A 14 13.36 -0.19 16.88
C GLN A 14 12.02 0.08 16.18
N LEU A 15 11.50 -0.89 15.43
CA LEU A 15 10.17 -0.83 14.82
C LEU A 15 9.06 -0.73 15.89
N ARG A 16 9.15 -1.51 16.97
CA ARG A 16 8.21 -1.44 18.11
C ARG A 16 8.27 -0.09 18.85
N THR A 17 9.47 0.47 19.03
CA THR A 17 9.63 1.80 19.63
C THR A 17 9.06 2.92 18.75
N LEU A 18 9.27 2.84 17.43
CA LEU A 18 8.68 3.78 16.46
C LEU A 18 7.16 3.63 16.37
N GLN A 19 6.63 2.40 16.46
CA GLN A 19 5.19 2.13 16.55
C GLN A 19 4.56 2.80 17.78
N GLY A 20 5.24 2.76 18.93
CA GLY A 20 4.78 3.43 20.16
C GLY A 20 4.71 4.96 20.07
N GLN A 21 5.52 5.58 19.19
CA GLN A 21 5.51 7.03 18.98
C GLN A 21 4.44 7.52 17.99
N LEU A 22 3.80 6.61 17.23
CA LEU A 22 2.77 6.94 16.22
C LEU A 22 1.34 7.12 16.77
N ALA A 23 1.15 7.02 18.08
CA ALA A 23 -0.14 6.93 18.74
C ALA A 23 -0.92 8.26 18.92
N ARG A 24 -0.98 9.14 17.91
CA ARG A 24 -1.79 10.39 17.96
C ARG A 24 -2.74 10.63 16.77
N ILE A 25 -3.00 9.57 16.02
CA ILE A 25 -4.19 9.40 15.16
C ILE A 25 -4.86 8.14 15.72
N PRO A 26 -6.20 8.01 15.82
CA PRO A 26 -6.77 6.74 16.22
C PRO A 26 -6.28 5.70 15.20
N ALA A 27 -5.32 4.88 15.64
CA ALA A 27 -4.88 3.72 14.91
C ALA A 27 -6.15 2.90 14.70
N TYR A 28 -6.34 2.40 13.47
CA TYR A 28 -7.42 1.49 13.10
C TYR A 28 -7.96 0.74 14.31
N ASP A 29 -9.21 1.02 14.67
CA ASP A 29 -9.82 0.45 15.85
C ASP A 29 -10.01 -1.05 15.62
N PRO A 30 -9.41 -1.94 16.45
CA PRO A 30 -9.61 -3.39 16.32
C PRO A 30 -11.09 -3.82 16.36
N ASP A 31 -11.96 -2.98 16.90
CA ASP A 31 -13.40 -3.21 16.89
C ASP A 31 -13.99 -3.18 15.47
N GLU A 32 -13.37 -2.46 14.52
CA GLU A 32 -13.77 -2.45 13.11
C GLU A 32 -13.56 -3.82 12.44
N GLU A 33 -12.45 -4.49 12.78
CA GLU A 33 -12.17 -5.83 12.29
C GLU A 33 -13.16 -6.84 12.89
N THR A 34 -13.45 -6.68 14.17
CA THR A 34 -14.43 -7.50 14.89
C THR A 34 -15.82 -7.34 14.27
N ARG A 35 -16.22 -6.11 13.94
CA ARG A 35 -17.49 -5.80 13.27
C ARG A 35 -17.57 -6.44 11.90
N LEU A 36 -16.53 -6.29 11.06
CA LEU A 36 -16.49 -6.90 9.72
C LEU A 36 -16.63 -8.43 9.79
N GLN A 37 -15.94 -9.07 10.73
CA GLN A 37 -16.01 -10.52 10.91
C GLN A 37 -17.38 -10.98 11.43
N ALA A 38 -17.99 -10.22 12.34
CA ALA A 38 -19.34 -10.50 12.84
C ALA A 38 -20.38 -10.38 11.71
N GLU A 39 -20.30 -9.33 10.90
CA GLU A 39 -21.19 -9.12 9.75
C GLU A 39 -21.02 -10.23 8.69
N LEU A 40 -19.79 -10.64 8.40
CA LEU A 40 -19.52 -11.76 7.51
C LEU A 40 -20.05 -13.08 8.09
N GLY A 41 -19.87 -13.31 9.40
CA GLY A 41 -20.40 -14.47 10.12
C GLY A 41 -21.92 -14.57 10.04
N ALA A 42 -22.62 -13.44 10.12
CA ALA A 42 -24.06 -13.38 9.99
C ALA A 42 -24.54 -13.57 8.53
N ALA A 43 -23.87 -12.94 7.56
CA ALA A 43 -24.32 -12.94 6.17
C ALA A 43 -23.89 -14.19 5.39
N ALA A 44 -22.71 -14.74 5.67
CA ALA A 44 -22.12 -15.85 4.94
C ALA A 44 -21.26 -16.75 5.88
N PRO A 45 -21.88 -17.47 6.83
CA PRO A 45 -21.17 -18.22 7.88
C PRO A 45 -20.17 -19.25 7.35
N TYR A 46 -20.46 -19.87 6.20
CA TYR A 46 -19.54 -20.82 5.55
C TYR A 46 -18.24 -20.15 5.05
N LEU A 47 -18.33 -18.92 4.54
CA LEU A 47 -17.16 -18.15 4.07
C LEU A 47 -16.39 -17.53 5.23
N ALA A 48 -17.08 -17.16 6.32
CA ALA A 48 -16.50 -16.44 7.45
C ALA A 48 -15.25 -17.08 8.02
N GLY A 49 -15.25 -18.41 8.23
CA GLY A 49 -14.08 -19.13 8.74
C GLY A 49 -12.88 -19.09 7.79
N GLN A 50 -13.12 -19.24 6.49
CA GLN A 50 -12.05 -19.23 5.47
C GLN A 50 -11.48 -17.83 5.27
N VAL A 51 -12.35 -16.81 5.27
CA VAL A 51 -11.94 -15.41 5.20
C VAL A 51 -11.16 -15.02 6.45
N SER A 52 -11.62 -15.37 7.65
CA SER A 52 -10.89 -15.06 8.90
C SER A 52 -9.48 -15.64 8.89
N ALA A 53 -9.31 -16.91 8.47
CA ALA A 53 -8.01 -17.53 8.32
C ALA A 53 -7.12 -16.80 7.27
N TRP A 54 -7.70 -16.40 6.15
CA TRP A 54 -6.99 -15.62 5.12
C TRP A 54 -6.55 -14.24 5.63
N LEU A 55 -7.40 -13.55 6.38
CA LEU A 55 -7.10 -12.24 6.97
C LEU A 55 -5.98 -12.32 8.01
N GLN A 56 -5.98 -13.35 8.86
CA GLN A 56 -4.89 -13.61 9.82
C GLN A 56 -3.57 -13.88 9.09
N ALA A 57 -3.61 -14.70 8.04
CA ALA A 57 -2.43 -15.04 7.27
C ALA A 57 -1.88 -13.81 6.51
N LEU A 58 -2.74 -12.97 5.96
CA LEU A 58 -2.35 -11.66 5.38
C LEU A 58 -1.69 -10.74 6.39
N ALA A 59 -2.20 -10.69 7.62
CA ALA A 59 -1.66 -9.88 8.69
C ALA A 59 -0.35 -10.45 9.28
N CYS A 60 -0.05 -11.72 9.01
CA CYS A 60 0.97 -12.49 9.76
C CYS A 60 0.78 -12.31 11.28
N SER A 61 -0.48 -12.27 11.71
CA SER A 61 -0.89 -12.03 13.10
C SER A 61 -2.25 -12.68 13.34
N PRO A 62 -2.51 -13.22 14.54
CA PRO A 62 -3.86 -13.65 14.93
C PRO A 62 -4.87 -12.49 14.98
N GLN A 63 -4.40 -11.24 14.99
CA GLN A 63 -5.21 -10.03 14.95
C GLN A 63 -5.10 -9.37 13.56
N PRO A 64 -6.08 -9.54 12.66
CA PRO A 64 -5.98 -8.95 11.32
C PRO A 64 -5.84 -7.43 11.29
N ALA A 65 -6.33 -6.76 12.35
CA ALA A 65 -6.17 -5.33 12.56
C ALA A 65 -4.71 -4.86 12.56
N ASP A 66 -3.76 -5.72 12.93
CA ASP A 66 -2.34 -5.38 12.91
C ASP A 66 -1.83 -5.02 11.51
N TYR A 67 -2.50 -5.53 10.46
CA TYR A 67 -2.18 -5.20 9.07
C TYR A 67 -2.24 -3.68 8.81
N PHE A 68 -3.31 -3.03 9.28
CA PHE A 68 -3.55 -1.60 9.06
C PHE A 68 -2.89 -0.70 10.10
N ARG A 69 -2.42 -1.28 11.21
CA ARG A 69 -1.72 -0.53 12.26
C ARG A 69 -0.26 -0.30 11.93
N ASN A 70 0.25 -0.86 10.84
CA ASN A 70 1.62 -0.62 10.41
C ASN A 70 1.86 0.88 10.16
N PRO A 71 2.70 1.54 10.98
CA PRO A 71 2.85 2.98 10.97
C PRO A 71 3.43 3.55 9.67
N ILE A 72 4.12 2.68 8.92
CA ILE A 72 4.87 3.02 7.72
C ILE A 72 4.18 2.54 6.44
N GLY A 73 3.03 1.85 6.53
CA GLY A 73 2.24 1.48 5.35
C GLY A 73 1.70 2.70 4.60
N PHE A 74 1.15 2.47 3.40
CA PHE A 74 0.42 3.52 2.67
C PHE A 74 -0.71 4.05 3.57
N PRO A 75 -0.89 5.37 3.72
CA PRO A 75 -1.74 5.95 4.76
C PRO A 75 -3.24 5.92 4.40
N LEU A 76 -3.74 4.79 3.86
CA LEU A 76 -5.12 4.64 3.33
C LEU A 76 -6.17 5.16 4.32
N LEU A 77 -6.09 4.73 5.57
CA LEU A 77 -7.07 5.06 6.61
C LEU A 77 -6.86 6.45 7.22
N ARG A 78 -5.70 7.07 7.01
CA ARG A 78 -5.33 8.35 7.63
C ARG A 78 -5.56 9.54 6.71
N LEU A 79 -5.48 9.32 5.40
CA LEU A 79 -5.68 10.34 4.37
C LEU A 79 -7.02 11.09 4.53
N PRO A 80 -8.19 10.42 4.68
CA PRO A 80 -9.47 11.11 4.87
C PRO A 80 -9.53 11.92 6.16
N TRP A 81 -8.94 11.40 7.24
CA TRP A 81 -8.87 12.08 8.53
C TRP A 81 -8.01 13.35 8.44
N TRP A 82 -6.86 13.26 7.79
CA TRP A 82 -5.96 14.40 7.59
C TRP A 82 -6.59 15.48 6.71
N LEU A 83 -7.27 15.09 5.63
CA LEU A 83 -8.02 16.01 4.79
C LEU A 83 -9.11 16.71 5.61
N GLU A 84 -9.91 15.97 6.37
CA GLU A 84 -11.00 16.56 7.15
C GLU A 84 -10.50 17.61 8.15
N LYS A 85 -9.37 17.37 8.81
CA LYS A 85 -8.74 18.36 9.71
C LYS A 85 -8.36 19.68 9.02
N THR A 86 -8.14 19.67 7.71
CA THR A 86 -7.88 20.90 6.94
C THR A 86 -9.16 21.67 6.61
N LEU A 87 -10.32 21.01 6.68
CA LEU A 87 -11.63 21.59 6.36
C LEU A 87 -12.38 22.03 7.60
N ARG A 88 -12.17 21.36 8.74
CA ARG A 88 -12.84 21.65 10.02
C ARG A 88 -11.94 21.39 11.23
N PRO A 89 -12.17 22.08 12.37
CA PRO A 89 -11.31 21.96 13.56
C PRO A 89 -11.29 20.57 14.20
N ALA A 90 -12.42 19.86 14.17
CA ALA A 90 -12.58 18.54 14.76
C ALA A 90 -13.24 17.60 13.73
N PRO A 91 -12.59 16.47 13.38
CA PRO A 91 -13.17 15.43 12.53
C PRO A 91 -14.45 14.82 13.11
N ASP A 92 -15.39 14.46 12.24
CA ASP A 92 -16.59 13.69 12.57
C ASP A 92 -16.22 12.21 12.74
N ALA A 93 -16.10 11.78 14.00
CA ALA A 93 -15.64 10.43 14.33
C ALA A 93 -16.55 9.33 13.77
N ALA A 94 -17.87 9.55 13.71
CA ALA A 94 -18.81 8.56 13.18
C ALA A 94 -18.64 8.41 11.67
N PHE A 95 -18.55 9.55 10.95
CA PHE A 95 -18.27 9.54 9.53
C PHE A 95 -16.92 8.90 9.20
N GLN A 96 -15.88 9.22 9.96
CA GLN A 96 -14.55 8.63 9.76
C GLN A 96 -14.51 7.13 10.05
N GLY A 97 -15.21 6.65 11.08
CA GLY A 97 -15.36 5.21 11.34
C GLY A 97 -16.01 4.48 10.17
N ASP A 98 -17.06 5.05 9.59
CA ASP A 98 -17.71 4.52 8.40
C ASP A 98 -16.78 4.51 7.17
N LEU A 99 -15.95 5.56 6.98
CA LEU A 99 -14.94 5.59 5.92
C LEU A 99 -13.84 4.54 6.13
N VAL A 100 -13.41 4.31 7.37
CA VAL A 100 -12.41 3.29 7.70
C VAL A 100 -12.94 1.91 7.36
N ALA A 101 -14.13 1.55 7.81
CA ALA A 101 -14.74 0.25 7.54
C ALA A 101 -14.96 0.00 6.05
N SER A 102 -15.44 1.03 5.34
CA SER A 102 -15.52 1.03 3.88
C SER A 102 -14.15 0.75 3.26
N THR A 103 -13.13 1.53 3.62
CA THR A 103 -11.79 1.45 3.03
C THR A 103 -11.13 0.10 3.28
N VAL A 104 -11.30 -0.49 4.48
CA VAL A 104 -10.79 -1.83 4.79
C VAL A 104 -11.47 -2.89 3.93
N SER A 105 -12.79 -2.82 3.77
CA SER A 105 -13.52 -3.75 2.91
C SER A 105 -13.11 -3.62 1.44
N GLY A 106 -12.96 -2.38 0.95
CA GLY A 106 -12.47 -2.11 -0.41
C GLY A 106 -11.03 -2.59 -0.62
N TYR A 107 -10.18 -2.45 0.41
CA TYR A 107 -8.83 -2.98 0.40
C TYR A 107 -8.82 -4.51 0.30
N TYR A 108 -9.62 -5.22 1.10
CA TYR A 108 -9.69 -6.68 1.04
C TYR A 108 -10.29 -7.17 -0.28
N PHE A 109 -11.26 -6.46 -0.85
CA PHE A 109 -11.75 -6.75 -2.20
C PHE A 109 -10.60 -6.72 -3.23
N ILE A 110 -9.84 -5.61 -3.29
CA ILE A 110 -8.72 -5.45 -4.23
C ILE A 110 -7.65 -6.50 -3.96
N ARG A 111 -7.23 -6.67 -2.70
CA ARG A 111 -6.19 -7.62 -2.29
C ARG A 111 -6.55 -9.07 -2.67
N LEU A 112 -7.81 -9.45 -2.53
CA LEU A 112 -8.27 -10.78 -2.94
C LEU A 112 -8.13 -10.99 -4.44
N LEU A 113 -8.56 -10.01 -5.25
CA LEU A 113 -8.41 -10.07 -6.70
C LEU A 113 -6.94 -10.10 -7.12
N ASP A 114 -6.10 -9.24 -6.55
CA ASP A 114 -4.66 -9.19 -6.82
C ASP A 114 -3.99 -10.53 -6.50
N ASN A 115 -4.28 -11.12 -5.33
CA ASN A 115 -3.72 -12.43 -4.97
C ASN A 115 -4.11 -13.52 -5.99
N VAL A 116 -5.35 -13.51 -6.48
CA VAL A 116 -5.80 -14.47 -7.51
C VAL A 116 -5.10 -14.21 -8.85
N MET A 117 -4.98 -12.95 -9.27
CA MET A 117 -4.30 -12.57 -10.52
C MET A 117 -2.81 -12.92 -10.51
N ASP A 118 -2.15 -12.74 -9.37
CA ASP A 118 -0.72 -13.04 -9.19
C ASP A 118 -0.44 -14.54 -9.00
N GLY A 119 -1.48 -15.37 -8.89
CA GLY A 119 -1.34 -16.79 -8.55
C GLY A 119 -0.73 -17.01 -7.15
N HIS A 120 -0.88 -16.03 -6.26
CA HIS A 120 -0.44 -16.16 -4.87
C HIS A 120 -1.29 -17.20 -4.14
N SER A 121 -0.68 -17.85 -3.16
CA SER A 121 -1.37 -18.68 -2.17
C SER A 121 -0.78 -18.38 -0.82
N VAL A 122 -1.49 -17.58 -0.01
CA VAL A 122 -1.06 -17.32 1.36
C VAL A 122 -1.19 -18.62 2.16
N ALA A 123 -0.05 -19.18 2.57
CA ALA A 123 -0.02 -20.35 3.43
C ALA A 123 -0.47 -19.95 4.83
N GLY A 124 -1.57 -20.55 5.33
CA GLY A 124 -1.93 -20.45 6.74
C GLY A 124 -0.95 -21.22 7.63
N GLU A 125 -0.84 -20.83 8.90
CA GLU A 125 0.03 -21.49 9.90
C GLU A 125 -0.25 -22.99 10.09
N ALA A 126 -1.42 -23.47 9.63
CA ALA A 126 -1.83 -24.88 9.67
C ALA A 126 -1.39 -25.73 8.46
N GLY A 127 -0.52 -25.23 7.56
CA GLY A 127 0.08 -26.05 6.48
C GLY A 127 -0.86 -26.39 5.32
N GLY A 128 -2.08 -25.86 5.29
CA GLY A 128 -2.96 -25.90 4.12
C GLY A 128 -3.08 -24.51 3.51
N ALA A 129 -2.49 -24.28 2.34
CA ALA A 129 -2.79 -23.10 1.55
C ALA A 129 -4.28 -23.15 1.16
N ILE A 130 -5.07 -22.14 1.53
CA ILE A 130 -6.40 -21.94 0.96
C ILE A 130 -6.16 -21.26 -0.39
N PRO A 131 -6.46 -21.89 -1.53
CA PRO A 131 -6.35 -21.20 -2.81
C PRO A 131 -7.32 -20.02 -2.82
N GLU A 132 -6.83 -18.79 -2.97
CA GLU A 132 -7.63 -17.56 -2.90
C GLU A 132 -8.74 -17.53 -3.95
N VAL A 133 -8.60 -18.30 -5.03
CA VAL A 133 -9.68 -18.51 -6.02
C VAL A 133 -10.97 -19.05 -5.36
N ARG A 134 -10.86 -19.83 -4.28
CA ARG A 134 -12.02 -20.32 -3.51
C ARG A 134 -12.68 -19.24 -2.66
N LEU A 135 -11.97 -18.15 -2.38
CA LEU A 135 -12.48 -17.01 -1.62
C LEU A 135 -13.14 -15.96 -2.52
N LEU A 136 -13.07 -16.08 -3.85
CA LEU A 136 -13.73 -15.14 -4.78
C LEU A 136 -15.21 -14.85 -4.47
N PRO A 137 -16.04 -15.80 -3.99
CA PRO A 137 -17.39 -15.47 -3.55
C PRO A 137 -17.46 -14.40 -2.45
N ALA A 138 -16.44 -14.29 -1.58
CA ALA A 138 -16.34 -13.25 -0.55
C ALA A 138 -16.14 -11.85 -1.13
N ALA A 139 -15.73 -11.72 -2.41
CA ALA A 139 -15.63 -10.43 -3.08
C ALA A 139 -16.99 -9.70 -3.13
N GLY A 140 -18.11 -10.43 -3.24
CA GLY A 140 -19.45 -9.83 -3.17
C GLY A 140 -19.72 -9.16 -1.81
N PHE A 141 -19.28 -9.79 -0.71
CA PHE A 141 -19.39 -9.22 0.62
C PHE A 141 -18.51 -7.97 0.77
N PHE A 142 -17.22 -8.08 0.44
CA PHE A 142 -16.28 -6.95 0.57
C PHE A 142 -16.69 -5.75 -0.28
N HIS A 143 -17.14 -5.97 -1.52
CA HIS A 143 -17.63 -4.89 -2.38
C HIS A 143 -18.88 -4.21 -1.81
N THR A 144 -19.81 -5.00 -1.27
CA THR A 144 -21.03 -4.46 -0.64
C THR A 144 -20.68 -3.61 0.58
N GLN A 145 -19.77 -4.10 1.44
CA GLN A 145 -19.32 -3.37 2.63
C GLN A 145 -18.47 -2.14 2.29
N PHE A 146 -17.74 -2.17 1.17
CA PHE A 146 -17.05 -1.01 0.66
C PHE A 146 -18.03 0.11 0.27
N GLN A 147 -19.09 -0.21 -0.47
CA GLN A 147 -20.01 0.80 -1.01
C GLN A 147 -21.05 1.30 0.01
N THR A 148 -21.58 0.41 0.85
CA THR A 148 -22.76 0.67 1.70
C THR A 148 -22.61 1.90 2.60
N PRO A 149 -21.48 2.15 3.29
CA PRO A 149 -21.36 3.30 4.19
C PRO A 149 -21.61 4.65 3.50
N TYR A 150 -21.23 4.80 2.24
CA TYR A 150 -21.43 6.04 1.49
C TYR A 150 -22.92 6.38 1.26
N GLN A 151 -23.80 5.38 1.20
CA GLN A 151 -25.23 5.58 0.97
C GLN A 151 -25.93 6.30 2.14
N ARG A 152 -25.33 6.28 3.34
CA ARG A 152 -25.82 7.04 4.50
C ARG A 152 -25.58 8.54 4.36
N TYR A 153 -24.60 8.92 3.54
CA TYR A 153 -24.13 10.30 3.43
C TYR A 153 -24.46 10.96 2.10
N PHE A 154 -24.71 10.16 1.06
CA PHE A 154 -24.93 10.66 -0.29
C PHE A 154 -26.17 10.01 -0.92
N GLU A 155 -27.16 10.83 -1.24
CA GLU A 155 -28.31 10.43 -2.03
C GLU A 155 -27.90 9.90 -3.41
N SER A 156 -28.76 9.11 -4.06
CA SER A 156 -28.42 8.44 -5.32
C SER A 156 -28.06 9.40 -6.47
N GLY A 157 -28.59 10.63 -6.47
CA GLY A 157 -28.28 11.67 -7.45
C GLY A 157 -27.04 12.52 -7.12
N HIS A 158 -26.36 12.27 -6.00
CA HIS A 158 -25.26 13.11 -5.53
C HIS A 158 -23.99 12.97 -6.41
N PRO A 159 -23.28 14.06 -6.76
CA PRO A 159 -22.08 14.01 -7.63
C PRO A 159 -20.93 13.13 -7.14
N PHE A 160 -20.88 12.84 -5.83
CA PHE A 160 -19.95 11.86 -5.24
C PHE A 160 -19.95 10.52 -6.01
N TRP A 161 -21.12 10.03 -6.43
CA TRP A 161 -21.25 8.75 -7.11
C TRP A 161 -20.57 8.71 -8.48
N GLU A 162 -20.45 9.86 -9.15
CA GLU A 162 -19.65 9.96 -10.38
C GLU A 162 -18.16 9.78 -10.07
N ALA A 163 -17.65 10.48 -9.06
CA ALA A 163 -16.27 10.34 -8.61
C ALA A 163 -15.97 8.90 -8.14
N PHE A 164 -16.86 8.30 -7.36
CA PHE A 164 -16.76 6.91 -6.90
C PHE A 164 -16.62 5.95 -8.09
N ARG A 165 -17.57 5.97 -9.03
CA ARG A 165 -17.56 5.04 -10.18
C ARG A 165 -16.32 5.22 -11.04
N ARG A 166 -15.96 6.47 -11.35
CA ARG A 166 -14.78 6.77 -12.14
C ARG A 166 -13.52 6.21 -11.48
N LEU A 167 -13.28 6.55 -10.21
CA LEU A 167 -12.08 6.10 -9.49
C LEU A 167 -12.02 4.58 -9.31
N TRP A 168 -13.18 3.94 -9.07
CA TRP A 168 -13.26 2.49 -8.91
C TRP A 168 -13.00 1.73 -10.21
N PHE A 169 -13.60 2.18 -11.31
CA PHE A 169 -13.36 1.58 -12.63
C PHE A 169 -11.97 1.88 -13.16
N ASP A 170 -11.45 3.09 -12.90
CA ASP A 170 -10.07 3.44 -13.21
C ASP A 170 -9.11 2.47 -12.50
N ALA A 171 -9.34 2.16 -11.22
CA ALA A 171 -8.52 1.20 -10.46
C ALA A 171 -8.52 -0.20 -11.09
N ALA A 172 -9.70 -0.68 -11.51
CA ALA A 172 -9.82 -1.98 -12.18
C ALA A 172 -9.10 -2.01 -13.53
N GLU A 173 -9.28 -0.97 -14.37
CA GLU A 173 -8.63 -0.86 -15.68
C GLU A 173 -7.10 -0.81 -15.53
N VAL A 174 -6.56 0.02 -14.63
CA VAL A 174 -5.10 0.12 -14.47
C VAL A 174 -4.49 -1.16 -13.93
N THR A 175 -5.15 -1.86 -13.02
CA THR A 175 -4.68 -3.17 -12.50
C THR A 175 -4.66 -4.23 -13.60
N ALA A 176 -5.73 -4.34 -14.39
CA ALA A 176 -5.78 -5.28 -15.51
C ALA A 176 -4.73 -4.98 -16.59
N ARG A 177 -4.53 -3.69 -16.91
CA ARG A 177 -3.50 -3.26 -17.87
C ARG A 177 -2.10 -3.57 -17.38
N ASP A 178 -1.79 -3.25 -16.12
CA ASP A 178 -0.49 -3.51 -15.53
C ASP A 178 -0.13 -5.00 -15.57
N ALA A 179 -1.06 -5.88 -15.18
CA ALA A 179 -0.88 -7.32 -15.20
C ALA A 179 -0.62 -7.88 -16.62
N SER A 180 -1.05 -7.18 -17.67
CA SER A 180 -0.86 -7.59 -19.07
C SER A 180 0.52 -7.22 -19.65
N LEU A 181 1.31 -6.42 -18.94
CA LEU A 181 2.58 -5.92 -19.46
C LEU A 181 3.67 -7.01 -19.49
N ALA A 182 4.30 -7.16 -20.66
CA ALA A 182 5.46 -8.03 -20.83
C ALA A 182 6.74 -7.42 -20.25
N GLU A 183 6.84 -6.10 -20.31
CA GLU A 183 7.96 -5.29 -19.85
C GLU A 183 7.39 -3.94 -19.41
N VAL A 184 7.84 -3.42 -18.25
CA VAL A 184 7.33 -2.15 -17.72
C VAL A 184 8.32 -1.05 -18.07
N ARG A 185 7.94 -0.10 -18.93
CA ARG A 185 8.70 1.14 -19.17
C ARG A 185 8.28 2.21 -18.17
N ARG A 186 9.05 3.30 -18.08
CA ARG A 186 8.72 4.41 -17.18
C ARG A 186 7.33 5.00 -17.46
N ALA A 187 6.99 5.20 -18.73
CA ALA A 187 5.66 5.69 -19.10
C ALA A 187 4.53 4.71 -18.70
N ASP A 188 4.79 3.40 -18.77
CA ASP A 188 3.82 2.38 -18.35
C ASP A 188 3.68 2.35 -16.82
N PHE A 189 4.80 2.46 -16.10
CA PHE A 189 4.82 2.56 -14.64
C PHE A 189 3.99 3.75 -14.15
N ASP A 190 4.28 4.95 -14.68
CA ASP A 190 3.58 6.17 -14.27
C ASP A 190 2.09 6.13 -14.65
N ARG A 191 1.73 5.46 -15.76
CA ARG A 191 0.34 5.35 -16.24
C ARG A 191 -0.48 4.27 -15.53
N TYR A 192 0.14 3.17 -15.11
CA TYR A 192 -0.56 1.99 -14.61
C TYR A 192 -0.09 1.58 -13.21
N ALA A 193 1.14 1.09 -13.06
CA ALA A 193 1.66 0.55 -11.80
C ALA A 193 1.52 1.55 -10.62
N ALA A 194 1.90 2.80 -10.85
CA ALA A 194 1.82 3.88 -9.86
C ALA A 194 0.38 4.27 -9.50
N ARG A 195 -0.59 3.98 -10.38
CA ARG A 195 -2.00 4.40 -10.24
C ARG A 195 -2.91 3.34 -9.65
N LYS A 196 -2.41 2.13 -9.35
CA LYS A 196 -3.19 1.07 -8.68
C LYS A 196 -3.83 1.51 -7.35
N VAL A 197 -3.23 2.51 -6.69
CA VAL A 197 -3.75 3.07 -5.43
C VAL A 197 -4.83 4.13 -5.63
N CYS A 198 -5.30 4.42 -6.85
CA CYS A 198 -6.26 5.51 -7.11
C CYS A 198 -7.61 5.32 -6.39
N ALA A 199 -8.00 4.09 -6.05
CA ALA A 199 -9.17 3.83 -5.23
C ALA A 199 -9.09 4.50 -3.84
N ALA A 200 -7.88 4.78 -3.33
CA ALA A 200 -7.67 5.52 -2.07
C ALA A 200 -8.18 6.98 -2.14
N ILE A 201 -8.47 7.50 -3.33
CA ILE A 201 -9.04 8.85 -3.53
C ILE A 201 -10.54 8.84 -3.22
N ILE A 202 -11.23 7.70 -3.25
CA ILE A 202 -12.67 7.60 -3.01
C ILE A 202 -13.08 8.15 -1.62
N PRO A 203 -12.47 7.72 -0.50
CA PRO A 203 -12.81 8.29 0.80
C PRO A 203 -12.39 9.77 0.93
N LEU A 204 -11.40 10.25 0.17
CA LEU A 204 -11.09 11.69 0.09
C LEU A 204 -12.20 12.46 -0.64
N ALA A 205 -12.72 11.91 -1.73
CA ALA A 205 -13.87 12.47 -2.43
C ALA A 205 -15.07 12.56 -1.49
N ALA A 206 -15.32 11.52 -0.68
CA ALA A 206 -16.40 11.54 0.31
C ALA A 206 -16.23 12.70 1.32
N VAL A 207 -15.03 12.90 1.87
CA VAL A 207 -14.76 14.03 2.77
C VAL A 207 -14.98 15.38 2.07
N CYS A 208 -14.41 15.56 0.87
CA CYS A 208 -14.58 16.80 0.09
C CYS A 208 -16.05 17.10 -0.20
N TYR A 209 -16.82 16.09 -0.63
CA TYR A 209 -18.23 16.27 -0.97
C TYR A 209 -19.11 16.49 0.26
N ARG A 210 -18.87 15.77 1.36
CA ARG A 210 -19.63 15.94 2.61
C ARG A 210 -19.50 17.33 3.20
N TYR A 211 -18.33 17.96 3.03
CA TYR A 211 -18.05 19.30 3.52
C TYR A 211 -18.07 20.38 2.44
N GLU A 212 -18.69 20.11 1.29
CA GLU A 212 -18.93 21.09 0.21
C GLU A 212 -17.63 21.74 -0.33
N ARG A 213 -16.53 20.98 -0.34
CA ARG A 213 -15.21 21.39 -0.84
C ARG A 213 -14.66 20.47 -1.94
N PRO A 214 -15.41 20.21 -3.03
CA PRO A 214 -14.91 19.40 -4.14
C PRO A 214 -13.67 20.01 -4.82
N ASP A 215 -13.47 21.33 -4.70
CA ASP A 215 -12.29 22.07 -5.17
C ASP A 215 -10.97 21.53 -4.59
N ARG A 216 -11.01 20.92 -3.39
CA ARG A 216 -9.83 20.37 -2.73
C ARG A 216 -9.42 19.00 -3.26
N LEU A 217 -10.33 18.27 -3.90
CA LEU A 217 -10.10 16.88 -4.30
C LEU A 217 -8.93 16.75 -5.28
N ALA A 218 -8.81 17.66 -6.24
CA ALA A 218 -7.76 17.57 -7.26
C ALA A 218 -6.35 17.68 -6.67
N ALA A 219 -6.14 18.57 -5.70
CA ALA A 219 -4.84 18.73 -5.05
C ALA A 219 -4.45 17.47 -4.24
N TRP A 220 -5.41 16.93 -3.49
CA TRP A 220 -5.22 15.70 -2.72
C TRP A 220 -5.02 14.47 -3.61
N ALA A 221 -5.76 14.36 -4.72
CA ALA A 221 -5.60 13.29 -5.70
C ALA A 221 -4.18 13.28 -6.30
N ARG A 222 -3.65 14.45 -6.69
CA ARG A 222 -2.28 14.58 -7.20
C ARG A 222 -1.25 14.10 -6.19
N PHE A 223 -1.43 14.44 -4.91
CA PHE A 223 -0.56 13.94 -3.85
C PHE A 223 -0.65 12.41 -3.73
N VAL A 224 -1.86 11.84 -3.71
CA VAL A 224 -2.07 10.39 -3.62
C VAL A 224 -1.41 9.66 -4.79
N GLU A 225 -1.51 10.18 -6.01
CA GLU A 225 -0.87 9.61 -7.19
C GLU A 225 0.66 9.69 -7.10
N ALA A 226 1.23 10.84 -6.74
CA ALA A 226 2.68 11.01 -6.59
C ALA A 226 3.26 10.11 -5.47
N PHE A 227 2.59 10.07 -4.32
CA PHE A 227 2.99 9.22 -3.21
C PHE A 227 2.75 7.73 -3.51
N GLY A 228 1.72 7.40 -4.29
CA GLY A 228 1.46 6.07 -4.86
C GLY A 228 2.62 5.59 -5.72
N ALA A 229 3.08 6.43 -6.63
CA ALA A 229 4.25 6.15 -7.48
C ALA A 229 5.51 5.90 -6.64
N TRP A 230 5.74 6.74 -5.63
CA TRP A 230 6.85 6.55 -4.69
C TRP A 230 6.72 5.24 -3.90
N HIS A 231 5.52 4.91 -3.39
CA HIS A 231 5.29 3.70 -2.62
C HIS A 231 5.47 2.43 -3.46
N GLN A 232 4.98 2.43 -4.71
CA GLN A 232 5.20 1.33 -5.63
C GLN A 232 6.68 1.15 -5.96
N MET A 233 7.40 2.23 -6.26
CA MET A 233 8.85 2.15 -6.51
C MET A 233 9.60 1.67 -5.25
N TRP A 234 9.13 2.03 -4.06
CA TRP A 234 9.74 1.58 -2.80
C TRP A 234 9.58 0.07 -2.63
N ASN A 235 8.41 -0.48 -2.96
CA ASN A 235 8.20 -1.93 -3.02
C ASN A 235 9.14 -2.57 -4.07
N ASP A 236 9.13 -2.07 -5.31
CA ASP A 236 9.97 -2.61 -6.40
C ASP A 236 11.48 -2.64 -6.05
N VAL A 237 11.99 -1.61 -5.36
CA VAL A 237 13.40 -1.50 -4.97
C VAL A 237 13.74 -2.38 -3.77
N PHE A 238 12.89 -2.45 -2.74
CA PHE A 238 13.21 -3.20 -1.52
C PHE A 238 12.81 -4.68 -1.60
N ASP A 239 11.85 -5.05 -2.45
CA ASP A 239 11.42 -6.43 -2.68
C ASP A 239 12.08 -7.07 -3.92
N TRP A 240 13.00 -6.36 -4.61
CA TRP A 240 13.64 -6.80 -5.86
C TRP A 240 14.12 -8.25 -5.86
N SER A 241 14.67 -8.74 -4.74
CA SER A 241 15.19 -10.10 -4.62
C SER A 241 14.08 -11.13 -4.59
N LYS A 242 12.96 -10.83 -3.92
CA LYS A 242 11.75 -11.66 -3.91
C LYS A 242 11.11 -11.66 -5.28
N ASP A 243 10.95 -10.48 -5.88
CA ASP A 243 10.36 -10.32 -7.20
C ASP A 243 11.15 -11.06 -8.28
N LEU A 244 12.49 -10.99 -8.22
CA LEU A 244 13.35 -11.72 -9.14
C LEU A 244 13.19 -13.24 -9.00
N ARG A 245 13.03 -13.77 -7.78
CA ARG A 245 12.80 -15.21 -7.56
C ARG A 245 11.44 -15.68 -8.07
N HIS A 246 10.41 -14.84 -7.97
CA HIS A 246 9.07 -15.17 -8.42
C HIS A 246 8.83 -14.85 -9.90
N GLY A 247 9.79 -14.22 -10.58
CA GLY A 247 9.63 -13.79 -11.97
C GLY A 247 8.67 -12.60 -12.11
N THR A 248 8.40 -11.87 -11.03
CA THR A 248 7.55 -10.68 -11.02
C THR A 248 8.15 -9.61 -11.91
N ARG A 249 7.32 -9.00 -12.75
CA ARG A 249 7.73 -7.97 -13.71
C ARG A 249 7.51 -6.58 -13.12
N THR A 250 8.51 -6.09 -12.39
CA THR A 250 8.47 -4.74 -11.82
C THR A 250 9.17 -3.73 -12.74
N TYR A 251 8.94 -2.44 -12.50
CA TYR A 251 9.64 -1.39 -13.24
C TYR A 251 11.15 -1.45 -12.96
N PHE A 252 11.53 -1.63 -11.69
CA PHE A 252 12.92 -1.76 -11.28
C PHE A 252 13.64 -2.93 -11.97
N LEU A 253 13.04 -4.12 -12.02
CA LEU A 253 13.63 -5.28 -12.69
C LEU A 253 13.61 -5.16 -14.22
N SER A 254 12.64 -4.43 -14.78
CA SER A 254 12.65 -4.09 -16.21
C SER A 254 13.83 -3.15 -16.55
N GLU A 255 14.17 -2.19 -15.68
CA GLU A 255 15.38 -1.37 -15.84
C GLU A 255 16.65 -2.19 -15.67
N ALA A 256 16.67 -3.16 -14.75
CA ALA A 256 17.79 -4.11 -14.63
C ALA A 256 18.05 -4.86 -15.93
N ALA A 257 17.00 -5.34 -16.60
CA ALA A 257 17.10 -6.02 -17.88
C ALA A 257 17.67 -5.11 -19.00
N ARG A 258 17.33 -3.82 -18.98
CA ARG A 258 17.77 -2.83 -19.97
C ARG A 258 19.20 -2.32 -19.74
N ARG A 259 19.63 -2.21 -18.48
CA ARG A 259 20.88 -1.54 -18.09
C ARG A 259 22.02 -2.48 -17.70
N ARG A 260 21.73 -3.76 -17.45
CA ARG A 260 22.79 -4.76 -17.22
C ARG A 260 23.71 -4.87 -18.42
N ARG A 261 24.98 -5.19 -18.17
CA ARG A 261 25.91 -5.58 -19.24
C ARG A 261 25.46 -6.92 -19.88
N PRO A 262 25.86 -7.25 -21.11
CA PRO A 262 25.44 -8.49 -21.80
C PRO A 262 25.63 -9.76 -20.95
N ASP A 263 26.77 -9.88 -20.28
CA ASP A 263 27.14 -11.05 -19.46
C ASP A 263 26.81 -10.88 -17.96
N GLU A 264 26.10 -9.82 -17.59
CA GLU A 264 25.77 -9.49 -16.20
C GLU A 264 24.36 -9.98 -15.86
N THR A 265 24.17 -10.65 -14.72
CA THR A 265 22.83 -11.02 -14.25
C THR A 265 22.08 -9.80 -13.70
N PRO A 266 20.74 -9.79 -13.67
CA PRO A 266 19.98 -8.70 -13.04
C PRO A 266 20.40 -8.42 -11.58
N ALA A 267 20.66 -9.46 -10.79
CA ALA A 267 21.13 -9.31 -9.42
C ALA A 267 22.51 -8.63 -9.32
N ALA A 268 23.43 -8.97 -10.23
CA ALA A 268 24.74 -8.33 -10.30
C ALA A 268 24.63 -6.84 -10.68
N TRP A 269 23.70 -6.49 -11.58
CA TRP A 269 23.39 -5.10 -11.90
C TRP A 269 22.85 -4.34 -10.68
N VAL A 270 21.90 -4.92 -9.93
CA VAL A 270 21.34 -4.30 -8.72
C VAL A 270 22.43 -3.95 -7.71
N VAL A 271 23.35 -4.89 -7.46
CA VAL A 271 24.48 -4.70 -6.54
C VAL A 271 25.46 -3.65 -7.05
N ARG A 272 25.76 -3.64 -8.36
CA ARG A 272 26.75 -2.73 -8.94
C ARG A 272 26.28 -1.28 -9.00
N GLU A 273 25.04 -1.04 -9.42
CA GLU A 273 24.50 0.32 -9.61
C GLU A 273 22.99 0.43 -9.40
N GLY A 274 22.23 -0.64 -9.59
CA GLY A 274 20.78 -0.57 -9.62
C GLY A 274 20.16 -0.10 -8.30
N PHE A 275 20.69 -0.54 -7.16
CA PHE A 275 20.18 -0.09 -5.85
C PHE A 275 20.40 1.42 -5.64
N ALA A 276 21.58 1.94 -5.99
CA ALA A 276 21.87 3.37 -5.91
C ALA A 276 20.98 4.18 -6.87
N TRP A 277 20.76 3.66 -8.08
CA TRP A 277 19.83 4.26 -9.05
C TRP A 277 18.38 4.29 -8.53
N GLY A 278 17.91 3.19 -7.95
CA GLY A 278 16.57 3.09 -7.37
C GLY A 278 16.37 4.03 -6.17
N LEU A 279 17.38 4.18 -5.30
CA LEU A 279 17.35 5.14 -4.21
C LEU A 279 17.26 6.58 -4.70
N ALA A 280 18.03 6.95 -5.74
CA ALA A 280 17.96 8.30 -6.31
C ALA A 280 16.57 8.61 -6.90
N ASP A 281 15.92 7.64 -7.57
CA ASP A 281 14.55 7.78 -8.06
C ASP A 281 13.54 7.92 -6.90
N LEU A 282 13.71 7.15 -5.83
CA LEU A 282 12.90 7.26 -4.61
C LEU A 282 13.03 8.62 -3.92
N GLU A 283 14.24 9.15 -3.81
CA GLU A 283 14.47 10.48 -3.25
C GLU A 283 13.77 11.57 -4.07
N ALA A 284 13.91 11.51 -5.40
CA ALA A 284 13.27 12.46 -6.31
C ALA A 284 11.73 12.41 -6.21
N ARG A 285 11.14 11.21 -6.23
CA ARG A 285 9.69 11.02 -6.11
C ARG A 285 9.15 11.44 -4.73
N LEU A 286 9.91 11.21 -3.66
CA LEU A 286 9.50 11.66 -2.33
C LEU A 286 9.54 13.19 -2.22
N ALA A 287 10.53 13.84 -2.82
CA ALA A 287 10.61 15.29 -2.89
C ALA A 287 9.42 15.88 -3.66
N GLU A 288 9.00 15.26 -4.76
CA GLU A 288 7.78 15.64 -5.50
C GLU A 288 6.52 15.51 -4.62
N ALA A 289 6.35 14.37 -3.95
CA ALA A 289 5.21 14.17 -3.04
C ALA A 289 5.21 15.18 -1.88
N ALA A 290 6.39 15.51 -1.33
CA ALA A 290 6.54 16.53 -0.29
C ALA A 290 6.16 17.93 -0.80
N ALA A 291 6.62 18.32 -2.00
CA ALA A 291 6.26 19.60 -2.61
C ALA A 291 4.74 19.72 -2.83
N LEU A 292 4.06 18.63 -3.21
CA LEU A 292 2.60 18.61 -3.31
C LEU A 292 1.91 18.74 -1.95
N ALA A 293 2.43 18.07 -0.93
CA ALA A 293 1.87 18.09 0.43
C ALA A 293 1.96 19.48 1.09
N GLU A 294 2.93 20.32 0.70
CA GLU A 294 3.03 21.69 1.18
C GLU A 294 1.74 22.49 0.91
N ALA A 295 1.13 22.31 -0.27
CA ALA A 295 -0.09 23.00 -0.67
C ALA A 295 -1.39 22.42 -0.05
N LEU A 296 -1.29 21.35 0.74
CA LEU A 296 -2.45 20.67 1.34
C LEU A 296 -2.76 21.13 2.77
N ASP A 297 -1.95 22.02 3.35
CA ASP A 297 -2.16 22.58 4.70
C ASP A 297 -2.41 21.53 5.79
N SER A 298 -1.78 20.35 5.66
CA SER A 298 -1.94 19.23 6.59
C SER A 298 -0.64 18.94 7.36
N PRO A 299 -0.51 19.41 8.62
CA PRO A 299 0.67 19.15 9.44
C PRO A 299 0.92 17.65 9.69
N ASP A 300 -0.17 16.88 9.83
CA ASP A 300 -0.07 15.43 10.04
C ASP A 300 0.53 14.72 8.83
N LEU A 301 0.15 15.14 7.62
CA LEU A 301 0.69 14.60 6.38
C LEU A 301 2.18 14.92 6.23
N ARG A 302 2.58 16.17 6.51
CA ARG A 302 4.00 16.57 6.50
C ARG A 302 4.82 15.73 7.48
N ALA A 303 4.35 15.59 8.72
CA ALA A 303 5.00 14.74 9.71
C ALA A 303 5.08 13.27 9.30
N TYR A 304 4.10 12.76 8.54
CA TYR A 304 4.15 11.42 7.96
C TYR A 304 5.24 11.31 6.88
N LEU A 305 5.35 12.29 5.99
CA LEU A 305 6.39 12.30 4.94
C LEU A 305 7.80 12.42 5.52
N ASP A 306 8.00 13.24 6.56
CA ASP A 306 9.28 13.33 7.27
C ASP A 306 9.71 11.98 7.84
N ARG A 307 8.77 11.23 8.40
CA ARG A 307 9.02 9.86 8.89
C ARG A 307 9.34 8.90 7.75
N ARG A 308 8.67 9.00 6.60
CA ARG A 308 8.98 8.18 5.41
C ARG A 308 10.37 8.50 4.86
N ALA A 309 10.77 9.77 4.83
CA ALA A 309 12.11 10.20 4.44
C ALA A 309 13.17 9.68 5.41
N ALA A 310 12.95 9.79 6.71
CA ALA A 310 13.84 9.23 7.72
C ALA A 310 13.98 7.71 7.60
N ARG A 311 12.87 7.00 7.33
CA ARG A 311 12.89 5.55 7.13
C ARG A 311 13.68 5.15 5.88
N LEU A 312 13.51 5.86 4.76
CA LEU A 312 14.27 5.61 3.54
C LEU A 312 15.78 5.74 3.81
N ARG A 313 16.21 6.82 4.49
CA ARG A 313 17.61 7.02 4.89
C ARG A 313 18.13 5.90 5.81
N GLN A 314 17.33 5.48 6.77
CA GLN A 314 17.69 4.36 7.65
C GLN A 314 17.88 3.06 6.86
N GLN A 315 16.95 2.72 5.97
CA GLN A 315 17.05 1.50 5.16
C GLN A 315 18.25 1.54 4.21
N GLN A 316 18.56 2.70 3.63
CA GLN A 316 19.79 2.88 2.85
C GLN A 316 21.04 2.61 3.71
N ALA A 317 21.11 3.17 4.91
CA ALA A 317 22.23 2.96 5.83
C ALA A 317 22.36 1.49 6.26
N ASP A 318 21.25 0.79 6.45
CA ASP A 318 21.23 -0.63 6.84
C ASP A 318 21.73 -1.55 5.71
N VAL A 319 21.42 -1.22 4.45
CA VAL A 319 21.74 -2.06 3.28
C VAL A 319 23.11 -1.75 2.67
N ALA A 320 23.59 -0.50 2.77
CA ALA A 320 24.82 -0.04 2.13
C ALA A 320 26.07 -0.90 2.45
N PRO A 321 26.35 -1.28 3.71
CA PRO A 321 27.53 -2.10 4.03
C PRO A 321 27.50 -3.47 3.34
N GLY A 322 26.32 -4.09 3.26
CA GLY A 322 26.14 -5.39 2.61
C GLY A 322 26.38 -5.32 1.10
N LEU A 323 25.88 -4.27 0.44
CA LEU A 323 26.12 -4.06 -0.98
C LEU A 323 27.59 -3.74 -1.28
N GLU A 324 28.24 -2.90 -0.48
CA GLU A 324 29.67 -2.61 -0.64
C GLU A 324 30.55 -3.86 -0.50
N ALA A 325 30.24 -4.72 0.46
CA ALA A 325 30.92 -5.99 0.62
C ALA A 325 30.77 -6.90 -0.61
N LEU A 326 29.54 -7.00 -1.16
CA LEU A 326 29.28 -7.77 -2.37
C LEU A 326 29.98 -7.20 -3.60
N VAL A 327 30.03 -5.87 -3.75
CA VAL A 327 30.80 -5.22 -4.82
C VAL A 327 32.29 -5.56 -4.71
N LYS A 328 32.87 -5.48 -3.51
CA LYS A 328 34.29 -5.82 -3.28
C LYS A 328 34.58 -7.29 -3.63
N LEU A 329 33.74 -8.23 -3.17
CA LEU A 329 33.88 -9.66 -3.47
C LEU A 329 33.78 -9.92 -4.99
N SER A 330 32.84 -9.27 -5.68
CA SER A 330 32.67 -9.44 -7.14
C SER A 330 33.87 -8.98 -7.96
N ARG A 331 34.72 -8.10 -7.42
CA ARG A 331 35.96 -7.63 -8.06
C ARG A 331 37.15 -8.55 -7.82
N VAL A 332 37.13 -9.32 -6.74
CA VAL A 332 38.20 -10.29 -6.37
C VAL A 332 37.99 -11.64 -7.06
N MET A 333 36.75 -11.98 -7.41
CA MET A 333 36.38 -13.23 -8.07
C MET A 333 36.42 -13.18 -9.62
N ARG A 334 36.86 -12.06 -10.21
CA ARG A 334 37.10 -11.90 -11.66
C ARG A 334 38.57 -12.00 -11.97
#